data_AF-B8DLC4-F1
#
_entry.id   AF-B8DLC4-F1
#
_cell.length_a   1.000
_cell.length_b   1.000
_cell.length_c   1.000
_cell.angle_alpha   90.00
_cell.angle_beta   90.00
_cell.angle_gamma   90.00
#
_symmetry.space_group_name_H-M   'P 1'
#
loop_
_entity.id
_entity.type
_entity.pdbx_description
1 polymer ?
#
loop_
_entity_poly.entity_id
_entity_poly.type
_entity_poly.pdbx_seq_one_letter_code
_entity_poly.pdbx_strand_id
1 'polypeptide(L)'
;MQDMYGMRAAFRKALIVSCLAVAVLWWAVAAWAGSVSDYAGDMVSLDAAGKVENTSRLFFSGGKARVEIPAQEDMGPMVIIVRPDRKVQWMIDVKARTYFEQPLDEKALAGMNRGGAPAMPMGESTVKEEPLGSEKVNGYDTRKKRVTVTSRMMGHARTSVSTVWTADEFDVPLRERGETGETEEFRNIKVGAQPAALFEVPQGYTRSKNMPGMPDMSGMPDMKDMPDMKDMKALEGMGMPPGMKLPGQ
;
A
#
# COMPACT_ATOMS: atom_id res chain seq x y z
N MET A 1 16.90 14.19 -48.12
CA MET A 1 17.72 14.62 -46.97
C MET A 1 16.86 15.46 -46.01
N GLN A 2 15.73 14.90 -45.55
CA GLN A 2 14.76 15.57 -44.65
C GLN A 2 14.13 14.62 -43.61
N ASP A 3 14.57 13.37 -43.49
CA ASP A 3 13.91 12.33 -42.67
C ASP A 3 14.77 11.82 -41.49
N MET A 4 15.61 12.67 -40.91
CA MET A 4 16.45 12.29 -39.75
C MET A 4 16.25 13.15 -38.50
N TYR A 5 15.22 14.01 -38.47
CA TYR A 5 14.90 14.84 -37.30
C TYR A 5 13.53 14.54 -36.65
N GLY A 6 12.69 13.69 -37.24
CA GLY A 6 11.39 13.29 -36.67
C GLY A 6 11.44 12.09 -35.70
N MET A 7 12.52 11.31 -35.71
CA MET A 7 12.59 10.02 -35.01
C MET A 7 13.33 10.06 -33.66
N ARG A 8 13.60 11.27 -33.14
CA ARG A 8 14.15 11.49 -31.80
C ARG A 8 13.15 12.10 -30.80
N ALA A 9 11.91 12.36 -31.23
CA ALA A 9 10.85 12.91 -30.39
C ALA A 9 9.85 11.85 -29.85
N ALA A 10 9.97 10.58 -30.27
CA ALA A 10 9.05 9.49 -29.89
C ALA A 10 9.67 8.44 -28.95
N PHE A 11 10.69 8.80 -28.18
CA PHE A 11 11.27 7.98 -27.11
C PHE A 11 10.94 8.51 -25.71
N ARG A 12 9.76 9.12 -25.55
CA ARG A 12 9.23 9.54 -24.26
C ARG A 12 8.12 8.59 -23.84
N LYS A 13 8.26 8.08 -22.61
CA LYS A 13 7.30 7.26 -21.84
C LYS A 13 7.37 5.76 -22.15
N ALA A 14 8.53 5.17 -21.84
CA ALA A 14 8.58 3.75 -21.52
C ALA A 14 7.84 3.54 -20.20
N LEU A 15 6.93 2.56 -20.22
CA LEU A 15 6.14 2.02 -19.13
C LEU A 15 6.76 2.21 -17.74
N ILE A 16 6.23 3.17 -16.99
CA ILE A 16 6.10 2.99 -15.54
C ILE A 16 4.83 2.15 -15.40
N VAL A 17 4.97 0.83 -15.51
CA VAL A 17 4.02 -0.04 -14.80
C VAL A 17 4.32 0.23 -13.34
N SER A 18 3.65 1.24 -12.79
CA SER A 18 3.51 1.40 -11.36
C SER A 18 2.66 0.22 -10.95
N CYS A 19 3.30 -0.95 -10.81
CA CYS A 19 2.86 -1.95 -9.87
C CYS A 19 2.51 -1.14 -8.64
N LEU A 20 1.24 -1.16 -8.23
CA LEU A 20 0.85 -0.81 -6.89
C LEU A 20 1.70 -1.69 -5.97
N ALA A 21 2.91 -1.21 -5.68
CA ALA A 21 3.66 -1.56 -4.52
C ALA A 21 2.77 -1.01 -3.40
N VAL A 22 1.77 -1.80 -3.03
CA VAL A 22 1.22 -1.78 -1.70
C VAL A 22 2.47 -1.95 -0.84
N ALA A 23 2.99 -0.83 -0.32
CA ALA A 23 4.11 -0.83 0.59
C ALA A 23 3.68 -1.74 1.73
N VAL A 24 4.24 -2.95 1.76
CA VAL A 24 4.05 -3.90 2.85
C VAL A 24 4.89 -3.34 3.99
N LEU A 25 4.34 -2.34 4.66
CA LEU A 25 4.86 -1.78 5.90
C LEU A 25 4.52 -2.74 7.03
N TRP A 26 5.26 -3.84 7.10
CA TRP A 26 5.23 -4.79 8.21
C TRP A 26 6.37 -4.43 9.15
N TRP A 27 6.13 -3.55 10.12
CA TRP A 27 7.12 -3.28 11.17
C TRP A 27 7.03 -4.27 12.32
N ALA A 28 8.13 -4.88 12.74
CA ALA A 28 8.12 -5.58 14.02
C ALA A 28 8.03 -4.55 15.17
N VAL A 29 6.82 -4.22 15.62
CA VAL A 29 6.62 -3.33 16.76
C VAL A 29 6.59 -4.16 18.02
N ALA A 30 7.68 -4.09 18.79
CA ALA A 30 7.59 -4.18 20.24
C ALA A 30 6.53 -3.16 20.69
N ALA A 31 5.53 -3.58 21.47
CA ALA A 31 4.36 -2.79 21.83
C ALA A 31 4.67 -1.35 22.27
N TRP A 32 4.50 -0.39 21.35
CA TRP A 32 4.35 1.03 21.66
C TRP A 32 3.11 1.48 20.88
N ALA A 33 1.96 1.49 21.56
CA ALA A 33 0.81 2.23 21.06
C ALA A 33 1.21 3.71 21.09
N GLY A 34 1.06 4.41 19.97
CA GLY A 34 1.34 5.83 19.89
C GLY A 34 0.63 6.58 21.01
N SER A 35 1.30 7.54 21.64
CA SER A 35 0.70 8.26 22.78
C SER A 35 -0.50 9.12 22.38
N VAL A 36 -0.68 9.41 21.07
CA VAL A 36 -1.80 10.17 20.53
C VAL A 36 -2.82 9.24 19.88
N SER A 37 -4.04 9.22 20.43
CA SER A 37 -5.15 8.41 19.93
C SER A 37 -5.91 9.02 18.75
N ASP A 38 -5.71 10.31 18.48
CA ASP A 38 -6.51 11.07 17.52
C ASP A 38 -5.65 12.08 16.75
N TYR A 39 -5.57 11.90 15.43
CA TYR A 39 -4.80 12.78 14.55
C TYR A 39 -5.23 12.64 13.09
N ALA A 40 -4.83 13.60 12.27
CA ALA A 40 -4.91 13.51 10.83
C ALA A 40 -3.64 14.07 10.18
N GLY A 41 -3.35 13.69 8.95
CA GLY A 41 -2.25 14.24 8.18
C GLY A 41 -2.21 13.72 6.76
N ASP A 42 -1.19 14.14 6.03
CA ASP A 42 -0.98 13.79 4.64
C ASP A 42 0.17 12.78 4.54
N MET A 43 -0.08 11.63 3.91
CA MET A 43 0.94 10.67 3.52
C MET A 43 1.43 11.04 2.12
N VAL A 44 2.67 11.52 2.01
CA VAL A 44 3.25 12.02 0.78
C VAL A 44 4.28 11.03 0.25
N SER A 45 4.02 10.46 -0.91
CA SER A 45 4.96 9.59 -1.62
C SER A 45 5.80 10.43 -2.59
N LEU A 46 7.11 10.26 -2.50
CA LEU A 46 8.13 10.95 -3.28
C LEU A 46 8.94 9.94 -4.09
N ASP A 47 9.22 10.27 -5.34
CA ASP A 47 10.19 9.51 -6.13
C ASP A 47 11.63 9.72 -5.60
N ALA A 48 12.59 8.98 -6.17
CA ALA A 48 14.00 9.09 -5.79
C ALA A 48 14.61 10.49 -6.03
N ALA A 49 14.00 11.31 -6.90
CA ALA A 49 14.39 12.70 -7.15
C ALA A 49 13.72 13.69 -6.18
N GLY A 50 12.84 13.22 -5.29
CA GLY A 50 12.09 14.02 -4.33
C GLY A 50 10.84 14.69 -4.91
N LYS A 51 10.41 14.32 -6.11
CA LYS A 51 9.16 14.81 -6.70
C LYS A 51 7.99 14.08 -6.08
N VAL A 52 6.94 14.83 -5.73
CA VAL A 52 5.68 14.25 -5.24
C VAL A 52 5.01 13.44 -6.35
N GLU A 53 4.80 12.15 -6.08
CA GLU A 53 4.06 11.23 -6.95
C GLU A 53 2.59 11.12 -6.51
N ASN A 54 2.36 11.04 -5.20
CA ASN A 54 1.03 10.91 -4.64
C ASN A 54 0.93 11.58 -3.26
N THR A 55 -0.27 12.01 -2.88
CA THR A 55 -0.57 12.47 -1.53
C THR A 55 -1.92 11.92 -1.10
N SER A 56 -1.89 10.98 -0.16
CA SER A 56 -3.08 10.40 0.46
C SER A 56 -3.35 11.07 1.80
N ARG A 57 -4.60 11.08 2.26
CA ARG A 57 -4.95 11.60 3.59
C ARG A 57 -5.20 10.49 4.57
N LEU A 58 -4.61 10.59 5.76
CA LEU A 58 -4.80 9.68 6.87
C LEU A 58 -5.57 10.38 7.99
N PHE A 59 -6.59 9.71 8.51
CA PHE A 59 -7.32 10.11 9.71
C PHE A 59 -7.32 8.94 10.68
N PHE A 60 -7.00 9.21 11.94
CA PHE A 60 -7.02 8.25 13.02
C PHE A 60 -7.78 8.84 14.20
N SER A 61 -8.73 8.09 14.75
CA SER A 61 -9.45 8.51 15.96
C SER A 61 -10.09 7.34 16.68
N GLY A 62 -9.82 7.23 17.98
CA GLY A 62 -10.37 6.16 18.83
C GLY A 62 -10.17 4.75 18.27
N GLY A 63 -8.99 4.48 17.71
CA GLY A 63 -8.65 3.19 17.09
C GLY A 63 -9.25 2.94 15.70
N LYS A 64 -9.96 3.91 15.12
CA LYS A 64 -10.51 3.83 13.76
C LYS A 64 -9.58 4.55 12.82
N ALA A 65 -9.43 4.03 11.60
CA ALA A 65 -8.61 4.65 10.58
C ALA A 65 -9.42 4.92 9.30
N ARG A 66 -9.10 6.01 8.62
CA ARG A 66 -9.56 6.32 7.27
C ARG A 66 -8.37 6.76 6.44
N VAL A 67 -8.20 6.17 5.27
CA VAL A 67 -7.24 6.59 4.26
C VAL A 67 -8.00 7.03 3.01
N GLU A 68 -7.77 8.24 2.55
CA GLU A 68 -8.28 8.74 1.28
C GLU A 68 -7.15 8.76 0.26
N ILE A 69 -7.32 7.96 -0.80
CA ILE A 69 -6.35 7.82 -1.88
C ILE A 69 -6.93 8.58 -3.08
N PRO A 70 -6.23 9.61 -3.59
CA PRO A 70 -6.70 10.35 -4.74
C PRO A 70 -6.68 9.48 -6.00
N ALA A 71 -7.33 9.97 -7.07
CA ALA A 71 -7.29 9.30 -8.36
C ALA A 71 -5.85 9.22 -8.90
N GLN A 72 -5.48 8.06 -9.42
CA GLN A 72 -4.24 7.80 -10.15
C GLN A 72 -4.58 7.43 -11.61
N GLU A 73 -3.60 7.38 -12.51
CA GLU A 73 -3.83 7.24 -13.96
C GLU A 73 -4.81 6.11 -14.33
N ASP A 74 -4.69 4.94 -13.68
CA ASP A 74 -5.53 3.76 -13.94
C ASP A 74 -6.55 3.44 -12.82
N MET A 75 -6.61 4.27 -11.78
CA MET A 75 -7.42 3.99 -10.59
C MET A 75 -8.20 5.23 -10.15
N GLY A 76 -9.52 5.09 -10.04
CA GLY A 76 -10.36 6.14 -9.47
C GLY A 76 -10.03 6.44 -8.01
N PRO A 77 -10.55 7.54 -7.45
CA PRO A 77 -10.33 7.85 -6.04
C PRO A 77 -10.93 6.75 -5.15
N MET A 78 -10.16 6.33 -4.16
CA MET A 78 -10.54 5.27 -3.24
C MET A 78 -10.51 5.75 -1.80
N VAL A 79 -11.33 5.13 -0.95
CA VAL A 79 -11.27 5.33 0.49
C VAL A 79 -11.20 3.99 1.18
N ILE A 80 -10.26 3.84 2.12
CA ILE A 80 -10.18 2.68 3.00
C ILE A 80 -10.60 3.12 4.39
N ILE A 81 -11.54 2.39 5.01
CA ILE A 81 -11.97 2.62 6.38
C ILE A 81 -11.75 1.34 7.17
N VAL A 82 -11.06 1.44 8.30
CA VAL A 82 -10.79 0.34 9.22
C VAL A 82 -11.58 0.54 10.51
N ARG A 83 -12.40 -0.44 10.87
CA ARG A 83 -13.25 -0.44 12.06
C ARG A 83 -12.98 -1.67 12.94
N PRO A 84 -11.91 -1.64 13.76
CA PRO A 84 -11.58 -2.73 14.67
C PRO A 84 -12.72 -3.06 15.64
N ASP A 85 -13.43 -2.03 16.11
CA ASP A 85 -14.63 -2.14 16.96
C ASP A 85 -15.76 -2.94 16.32
N ARG A 86 -15.85 -2.93 14.97
CA ARG A 86 -16.82 -3.70 14.19
C ARG A 86 -16.24 -4.95 13.53
N LYS A 87 -14.92 -5.18 13.68
CA LYS A 87 -14.17 -6.25 13.00
C LYS A 87 -14.37 -6.23 11.48
N VAL A 88 -14.43 -5.04 10.88
CA VAL A 88 -14.59 -4.89 9.43
C VAL A 88 -13.67 -3.80 8.87
N GLN A 89 -13.33 -3.97 7.61
CA GLN A 89 -12.72 -2.97 6.77
C GLN A 89 -13.60 -2.74 5.55
N TRP A 90 -13.74 -1.48 5.15
CA TRP A 90 -14.40 -1.11 3.89
C TRP A 90 -13.38 -0.52 2.93
N MET A 91 -13.45 -0.98 1.68
CA MET A 91 -12.78 -0.37 0.53
C MET A 91 -13.85 0.25 -0.36
N ILE A 92 -13.82 1.56 -0.49
CA ILE A 92 -14.86 2.35 -1.13
C ILE A 92 -14.31 2.86 -2.46
N ASP A 93 -15.01 2.50 -3.53
CA ASP A 93 -14.84 3.14 -4.84
C ASP A 93 -15.75 4.38 -4.88
N VAL A 94 -15.13 5.55 -4.81
CA VAL A 94 -15.85 6.82 -4.76
C VAL A 94 -16.56 7.11 -6.09
N LYS A 95 -15.97 6.70 -7.22
CA LYS A 95 -16.52 6.93 -8.56
C LYS A 95 -17.70 6.01 -8.84
N ALA A 96 -17.58 4.73 -8.51
CA ALA A 96 -18.65 3.74 -8.68
C ALA A 96 -19.75 3.85 -7.61
N ARG A 97 -19.51 4.59 -6.52
CA ARG A 97 -20.38 4.65 -5.34
C ARG A 97 -20.67 3.27 -4.76
N THR A 98 -19.65 2.41 -4.75
CA THR A 98 -19.73 1.07 -4.17
C THR A 98 -18.71 0.91 -3.06
N TYR A 99 -18.94 -0.07 -2.19
CA TYR A 99 -17.96 -0.45 -1.18
C TYR A 99 -17.85 -1.97 -1.09
N PHE A 100 -16.64 -2.46 -0.96
CA PHE A 100 -16.34 -3.84 -0.62
C PHE A 100 -16.08 -3.92 0.88
N GLU A 101 -16.73 -4.86 1.56
CA GLU A 101 -16.56 -5.10 2.99
C GLU A 101 -15.81 -6.40 3.20
N GLN A 102 -14.70 -6.32 3.92
CA GLN A 102 -13.89 -7.46 4.31
C GLN A 102 -13.90 -7.59 5.84
N PRO A 103 -14.05 -8.82 6.38
CA PRO A 103 -13.83 -9.03 7.81
C PRO A 103 -12.37 -8.73 8.18
N LEU A 104 -12.18 -8.09 9.33
CA LEU A 104 -10.87 -7.97 9.96
C LEU A 104 -10.69 -9.19 10.87
N ASP A 105 -9.95 -10.18 10.39
CA ASP A 105 -9.52 -11.28 11.25
C ASP A 105 -8.33 -10.87 12.12
N GLU A 106 -8.04 -11.67 13.16
CA GLU A 106 -6.97 -11.38 14.12
C GLU A 106 -5.58 -11.31 13.46
N LYS A 107 -5.37 -11.99 12.34
CA LYS A 107 -4.12 -11.95 11.58
C LYS A 107 -3.98 -10.63 10.79
N ALA A 108 -5.07 -10.16 10.18
CA ALA A 108 -5.15 -8.86 9.53
C ALA A 108 -4.98 -7.71 10.54
N LEU A 109 -5.61 -7.82 11.71
CA LEU A 109 -5.44 -6.88 12.84
C LEU A 109 -4.00 -6.85 13.39
N ALA A 110 -3.37 -8.01 13.56
CA ALA A 110 -1.95 -8.10 13.93
C ALA A 110 -1.00 -7.54 12.85
N GLY A 111 -1.45 -7.48 11.60
CA GLY A 111 -0.76 -6.76 10.51
C GLY A 111 -0.97 -5.23 10.57
N MET A 112 -2.13 -4.75 11.03
CA MET A 112 -2.46 -3.32 11.09
C MET A 112 -1.87 -2.58 12.29
N ASN A 113 -1.66 -3.26 13.43
CA ASN A 113 -0.94 -2.71 14.61
C ASN A 113 0.55 -2.42 14.33
N ARG A 114 0.98 -2.48 13.06
CA ARG A 114 2.35 -2.29 12.59
C ARG A 114 2.49 -1.18 11.54
N GLY A 115 1.52 -0.24 11.46
CA GLY A 115 1.61 0.91 10.55
C GLY A 115 0.34 1.28 9.77
N GLY A 116 -0.85 0.82 10.19
CA GLY A 116 -2.12 1.45 9.78
C GLY A 116 -2.67 1.10 8.39
N ALA A 117 -2.01 0.24 7.60
CA ALA A 117 -2.57 -0.30 6.37
C ALA A 117 -2.96 -1.78 6.54
N PRO A 118 -4.12 -2.21 6.00
CA PRO A 118 -4.50 -3.61 6.01
C PRO A 118 -3.54 -4.41 5.13
N ALA A 119 -2.74 -5.24 5.79
CA ALA A 119 -1.84 -6.16 5.14
C ALA A 119 -2.66 -7.16 4.31
N MET A 120 -2.53 -7.08 2.98
CA MET A 120 -2.86 -8.22 2.13
C MET A 120 -1.97 -9.41 2.55
N PRO A 121 -2.47 -10.65 2.60
CA PRO A 121 -1.71 -11.81 3.06
C PRO A 121 -0.59 -12.14 2.05
N MET A 122 0.56 -11.52 2.24
CA MET A 122 1.76 -11.68 1.41
C MET A 122 2.71 -12.70 2.06
N GLY A 123 2.31 -13.97 2.06
CA GLY A 123 3.18 -15.10 2.41
C GLY A 123 3.86 -15.02 3.79
N GLU A 124 4.86 -15.89 3.99
CA GLU A 124 5.76 -15.80 5.15
C GLU A 124 6.77 -14.68 4.91
N SER A 125 6.92 -13.77 5.86
CA SER A 125 7.95 -12.74 5.84
C SER A 125 8.71 -12.68 7.17
N THR A 126 10.01 -12.39 7.08
CA THR A 126 10.87 -12.12 8.23
C THR A 126 11.28 -10.65 8.22
N VAL A 127 11.36 -10.05 9.41
CA VAL A 127 11.72 -8.65 9.59
C VAL A 127 12.92 -8.57 10.52
N LYS A 128 13.96 -7.85 10.10
CA LYS A 128 15.12 -7.51 10.92
C LYS A 128 15.20 -6.00 11.06
N GLU A 129 15.37 -5.53 12.29
CA GLU A 129 15.51 -4.11 12.59
C GLU A 129 16.88 -3.84 13.21
N GLU A 130 17.54 -2.79 12.75
CA GLU A 130 18.83 -2.32 13.28
C GLU A 130 18.70 -0.84 13.64
N PRO A 131 18.92 -0.45 14.91
CA PRO A 131 18.86 0.95 15.31
C PRO A 131 19.99 1.74 14.65
N LEU A 132 19.65 2.90 14.09
CA LEU A 132 20.60 3.83 13.45
C LEU A 132 20.74 5.15 14.21
N GLY A 133 20.10 5.28 15.38
CA GLY A 133 20.13 6.46 16.23
C GLY A 133 18.81 7.22 16.23
N SER A 134 18.88 8.53 16.47
CA SER A 134 17.72 9.41 16.57
C SER A 134 17.94 10.71 15.80
N GLU A 135 16.88 11.24 15.20
CA GLU A 135 16.90 12.55 14.53
C GLU A 135 15.51 13.20 14.60
N LYS A 136 15.42 14.50 14.27
CA LYS A 136 14.14 15.19 14.18
C LYS A 136 13.55 15.08 12.78
N VAL A 137 12.29 14.67 12.69
CA VAL A 137 11.50 14.67 11.45
C VAL A 137 10.20 15.42 11.71
N ASN A 138 9.90 16.41 10.88
CA ASN A 138 8.70 17.26 11.00
C ASN A 138 8.52 17.88 12.40
N GLY A 139 9.63 18.14 13.11
CA GLY A 139 9.63 18.72 14.46
C GLY A 139 9.58 17.70 15.60
N TYR A 140 9.27 16.44 15.32
CA TYR A 140 9.17 15.37 16.32
C TYR A 140 10.51 14.65 16.51
N ASP A 141 10.77 14.19 17.72
CA ASP A 141 11.90 13.31 18.00
C ASP A 141 11.60 11.92 17.47
N THR A 142 12.45 11.44 16.56
CA THR A 142 12.27 10.12 15.95
C THR A 142 13.43 9.19 16.26
N ARG A 143 13.11 7.92 16.42
CA ARG A 143 14.09 6.84 16.32
C ARG A 143 14.22 6.44 14.85
N LYS A 144 15.46 6.37 14.40
CA LYS A 144 15.84 5.95 13.07
C LYS A 144 16.29 4.50 13.13
N LYS A 145 15.78 3.66 12.24
CA LYS A 145 16.15 2.26 12.13
C LYS A 145 16.31 1.85 10.67
N ARG A 146 17.21 0.90 10.41
CA ARG A 146 17.22 0.13 9.17
C ARG A 146 16.27 -1.04 9.36
N VAL A 147 15.34 -1.20 8.44
CA VAL A 147 14.42 -2.33 8.39
C VAL A 147 14.76 -3.16 7.17
N THR A 148 14.96 -4.46 7.37
CA THR A 148 15.14 -5.44 6.29
C THR A 148 13.98 -6.41 6.35
N VAL A 149 13.18 -6.44 5.29
CA VAL A 149 12.04 -7.35 5.15
C VAL A 149 12.39 -8.39 4.10
N THR A 150 12.36 -9.67 4.48
CA THR A 150 12.51 -10.78 3.53
C THR A 150 11.18 -11.51 3.42
N SER A 151 10.53 -11.40 2.26
CA SER A 151 9.26 -12.05 1.96
C SER A 151 9.48 -13.25 1.05
N ARG A 152 8.89 -14.40 1.39
CA ARG A 152 8.85 -15.57 0.51
C ARG A 152 7.51 -15.64 -0.21
N MET A 153 7.57 -15.65 -1.53
CA MET A 153 6.41 -15.87 -2.39
C MET A 153 6.75 -16.93 -3.43
N MET A 154 5.93 -17.98 -3.52
CA MET A 154 6.08 -19.05 -4.51
C MET A 154 7.51 -19.64 -4.57
N GLY A 155 8.10 -19.91 -3.40
CA GLY A 155 9.47 -20.45 -3.27
C GLY A 155 10.61 -19.45 -3.50
N HIS A 156 10.31 -18.20 -3.87
CA HIS A 156 11.32 -17.16 -4.09
C HIS A 156 11.34 -16.19 -2.92
N ALA A 157 12.53 -15.94 -2.38
CA ALA A 157 12.75 -14.91 -1.36
C ALA A 157 13.06 -13.57 -2.03
N ARG A 158 12.34 -12.52 -1.65
CA ARG A 158 12.65 -11.13 -1.97
C ARG A 158 12.99 -10.39 -0.70
N THR A 159 14.11 -9.68 -0.71
CA THR A 159 14.53 -8.83 0.40
C THR A 159 14.41 -7.38 -0.02
N SER A 160 13.74 -6.57 0.79
CA SER A 160 13.76 -5.11 0.71
C SER A 160 14.43 -4.54 1.96
N VAL A 161 15.16 -3.44 1.80
CA VAL A 161 15.70 -2.68 2.92
C VAL A 161 15.18 -1.25 2.82
N SER A 162 14.80 -0.69 3.97
CA SER A 162 14.43 0.71 4.09
C SER A 162 15.04 1.31 5.35
N THR A 163 15.16 2.63 5.35
CA THR A 163 15.38 3.40 6.56
C THR A 163 14.05 3.97 7.03
N VAL A 164 13.76 3.82 8.30
CA VAL A 164 12.46 4.14 8.88
C VAL A 164 12.65 5.08 10.07
N TRP A 165 11.78 6.08 10.16
CA TRP A 165 11.75 7.06 11.23
C TRP A 165 10.40 7.02 11.96
N THR A 166 10.44 6.58 13.21
CA THR A 166 9.27 6.43 14.09
C THR A 166 9.31 7.44 15.21
N ALA A 167 8.18 8.10 15.48
CA ALA A 167 7.96 8.91 16.67
C ALA A 167 7.08 8.13 17.66
N ASP A 168 7.19 8.43 18.96
CA ASP A 168 6.40 7.72 20.00
C ASP A 168 4.94 8.18 20.04
N GLU A 169 4.64 9.31 19.43
CA GLU A 169 3.32 9.92 19.42
C GLU A 169 2.36 9.24 18.44
N PHE A 170 2.88 8.60 17.38
CA PHE A 170 2.07 8.15 16.25
C PHE A 170 2.28 6.66 15.94
N ASP A 171 1.22 5.99 15.51
CA ASP A 171 1.25 4.57 15.12
C ASP A 171 1.84 4.34 13.70
N VAL A 172 2.19 5.42 12.99
CA VAL A 172 2.70 5.41 11.61
C VAL A 172 4.08 6.07 11.52
N PRO A 173 4.92 5.72 10.53
CA PRO A 173 6.17 6.43 10.30
C PRO A 173 5.96 7.90 10.03
N LEU A 174 6.89 8.70 10.52
CA LEU A 174 7.04 10.07 10.03
C LEU A 174 7.78 10.12 8.70
N ARG A 175 8.67 9.15 8.48
CA ARG A 175 9.36 8.96 7.21
C ARG A 175 9.73 7.49 7.02
N GLU A 176 9.68 7.03 5.78
CA GLU A 176 10.32 5.82 5.31
C GLU A 176 11.06 6.13 4.01
N ARG A 177 12.27 5.60 3.84
CA ARG A 177 13.06 5.76 2.63
C ARG A 177 13.61 4.41 2.19
N GLY A 178 13.24 3.97 1.00
CA GLY A 178 13.77 2.75 0.41
C GLY A 178 15.22 2.90 -0.08
N GLU A 179 15.87 1.78 -0.36
CA GLU A 179 17.24 1.76 -0.89
C GLU A 179 17.39 2.49 -2.23
N THR A 180 16.34 2.48 -3.05
CA THR A 180 16.34 3.16 -4.36
C THR A 180 16.05 4.66 -4.26
N GLY A 181 15.81 5.18 -3.05
CA GLY A 181 15.73 6.59 -2.74
C GLY A 181 14.31 7.16 -2.66
N GLU A 182 13.31 6.43 -3.13
CA GLU A 182 11.88 6.71 -2.92
C GLU A 182 11.59 6.89 -1.43
N THR A 183 10.70 7.81 -1.12
CA THR A 183 10.44 8.23 0.26
C THR A 183 8.96 8.42 0.50
N GLU A 184 8.45 7.89 1.60
CA GLU A 184 7.13 8.20 2.13
C GLU A 184 7.28 9.09 3.35
N GLU A 185 6.51 10.17 3.43
CA GLU A 185 6.54 11.09 4.58
C GLU A 185 5.14 11.39 5.10
N PHE A 186 4.96 11.30 6.42
CA PHE A 186 3.75 11.74 7.08
C PHE A 186 3.89 13.21 7.50
N ARG A 187 3.19 14.09 6.77
CA ARG A 187 3.29 15.55 6.85
C ARG A 187 1.99 16.17 7.32
N ASN A 188 2.03 17.47 7.61
CA ASN A 188 0.85 18.29 7.95
C ASN A 188 0.01 17.70 9.09
N ILE A 189 0.67 17.11 10.07
CA ILE A 189 0.04 16.37 11.16
C ILE A 189 -0.73 17.34 12.06
N LYS A 190 -1.99 17.01 12.32
CA LYS A 190 -2.88 17.73 13.23
C LYS A 190 -3.40 16.76 14.27
N VAL A 191 -2.98 16.97 15.52
CA VAL A 191 -3.47 16.21 16.66
C VAL A 191 -4.87 16.70 17.05
N GLY A 192 -5.77 15.76 17.34
CA GLY A 192 -7.13 16.04 17.77
C GLY A 192 -8.16 15.06 17.21
N ALA A 193 -9.32 15.02 17.86
CA ALA A 193 -10.45 14.17 17.49
C ALA A 193 -10.90 14.42 16.05
N GLN A 194 -11.22 13.33 15.34
CA GLN A 194 -11.74 13.39 13.98
C GLN A 194 -13.27 13.18 13.96
N PRO A 195 -14.03 13.84 13.07
CA PRO A 195 -15.47 13.65 12.99
C PRO A 195 -15.86 12.18 12.80
N ALA A 196 -16.76 11.67 13.65
CA ALA A 196 -17.16 10.25 13.64
C ALA A 196 -17.68 9.78 12.27
N ALA A 197 -18.36 10.66 11.52
CA ALA A 197 -18.88 10.37 10.18
C ALA A 197 -17.80 10.02 9.14
N LEU A 198 -16.54 10.40 9.36
CA LEU A 198 -15.44 10.01 8.46
C LEU A 198 -15.20 8.50 8.46
N PHE A 199 -15.54 7.81 9.56
CA PHE A 199 -15.29 6.39 9.76
C PHE A 199 -16.51 5.51 9.47
N GLU A 200 -17.47 6.03 8.70
CA GLU A 200 -18.65 5.29 8.22
C GLU A 200 -18.67 5.30 6.69
N VAL A 201 -19.30 4.29 6.09
CA VAL A 201 -19.60 4.30 4.66
C VAL A 201 -20.60 5.43 4.37
N PRO A 202 -20.35 6.33 3.41
CA PRO A 202 -21.26 7.42 3.11
C PRO A 202 -22.63 6.92 2.63
N GLN A 203 -23.67 7.72 2.86
CA GLN A 203 -25.03 7.38 2.44
C GLN A 203 -25.14 7.21 0.92
N GLY A 204 -25.91 6.21 0.49
CA GLY A 204 -26.16 5.94 -0.93
C GLY A 204 -25.01 5.23 -1.65
N TYR A 205 -24.15 4.53 -0.91
CA TYR A 205 -23.18 3.58 -1.45
C TYR A 205 -23.73 2.15 -1.39
N THR A 206 -23.48 1.36 -2.43
CA THR A 206 -23.96 -0.01 -2.53
C THR A 206 -22.85 -1.02 -2.25
N ARG A 207 -23.14 -2.08 -1.51
CA ARG A 207 -22.15 -3.13 -1.25
C ARG A 207 -21.81 -3.88 -2.54
N SER A 208 -20.53 -3.97 -2.87
CA SER A 208 -19.97 -4.78 -3.95
C SER A 208 -19.52 -6.14 -3.42
N LYS A 209 -19.62 -7.17 -4.26
CA LYS A 209 -19.02 -8.49 -4.01
C LYS A 209 -17.55 -8.55 -4.44
N ASN A 210 -17.11 -7.60 -5.26
CA ASN A 210 -15.77 -7.55 -5.84
C ASN A 210 -14.98 -6.40 -5.21
N MET A 211 -13.70 -6.64 -4.95
CA MET A 211 -12.77 -5.62 -4.46
C MET A 211 -12.51 -4.58 -5.57
N PRO A 212 -12.60 -3.26 -5.27
CA PRO A 212 -12.25 -2.22 -6.23
C PRO A 212 -10.82 -2.35 -6.75
N GLY A 213 -10.61 -2.12 -8.05
CA GLY A 213 -9.28 -2.13 -8.67
C GLY A 213 -8.68 -3.52 -8.96
N MET A 214 -9.37 -4.61 -8.62
CA MET A 214 -8.96 -5.97 -9.00
C MET A 214 -9.73 -6.45 -10.24
N PRO A 215 -9.07 -7.13 -11.21
CA PRO A 215 -9.76 -7.86 -12.26
C PRO A 215 -10.76 -8.87 -11.68
N ASP A 216 -11.84 -9.14 -12.40
CA ASP A 216 -12.80 -10.17 -12.01
C ASP A 216 -12.15 -11.56 -12.06
N MET A 217 -11.92 -12.13 -10.88
CA MET A 217 -11.25 -13.42 -10.71
C MET A 217 -12.22 -14.61 -10.84
N SER A 218 -13.52 -14.38 -11.11
CA SER A 218 -14.53 -15.45 -11.20
C SER A 218 -14.30 -16.47 -12.33
N GLY A 219 -13.40 -16.17 -13.29
CA GLY A 219 -13.00 -17.07 -14.38
C GLY A 219 -11.61 -17.69 -14.23
N MET A 220 -10.87 -17.41 -13.16
CA MET A 220 -9.54 -18.00 -12.95
C MET A 220 -9.68 -19.37 -12.28
N PRO A 221 -9.03 -20.42 -12.80
CA PRO A 221 -9.02 -21.72 -12.14
C PRO A 221 -8.40 -21.60 -10.74
N ASP A 222 -8.96 -22.39 -9.82
CA ASP A 222 -8.55 -22.44 -8.42
C ASP A 222 -7.03 -22.67 -8.34
N MET A 223 -6.33 -22.01 -7.42
CA MET A 223 -4.85 -22.02 -7.38
C MET A 223 -4.25 -23.44 -7.19
N LYS A 224 -5.05 -24.35 -6.63
CA LYS A 224 -4.77 -25.78 -6.47
C LYS A 224 -4.90 -26.60 -7.77
N ASP A 225 -5.65 -26.08 -8.73
CA ASP A 225 -5.96 -26.72 -10.02
C ASP A 225 -5.09 -26.16 -11.15
N MET A 226 -4.20 -25.20 -10.84
CA MET A 226 -3.18 -24.75 -11.77
C MET A 226 -2.07 -25.82 -11.89
N PRO A 227 -1.63 -26.15 -13.12
CA PRO A 227 -0.48 -27.03 -13.30
C PRO A 227 0.76 -26.44 -12.65
N ASP A 228 1.61 -27.31 -12.08
CA ASP A 228 2.90 -26.91 -11.52
C ASP A 228 3.68 -26.06 -12.54
N MET A 229 4.11 -24.86 -12.13
CA MET A 229 4.83 -23.88 -12.98
C MET A 229 6.15 -24.38 -13.59
N LYS A 230 6.54 -25.63 -13.31
CA LYS A 230 7.64 -26.33 -13.99
C LYS A 230 7.25 -26.76 -15.40
N ASP A 231 5.96 -26.96 -15.66
CA ASP A 231 5.43 -27.38 -16.96
C ASP A 231 4.87 -26.19 -17.75
N MET A 232 5.74 -25.20 -18.02
CA MET A 232 5.44 -24.00 -18.84
C MET A 232 4.86 -24.30 -20.23
N LYS A 233 5.01 -25.55 -20.74
CA LYS A 233 4.38 -26.01 -21.98
C LYS A 233 2.86 -26.16 -21.87
N ALA A 234 2.31 -26.40 -20.69
CA ALA A 234 0.86 -26.55 -20.50
C ALA A 234 0.10 -25.21 -20.61
N LEU A 235 0.81 -24.08 -20.46
CA LEU A 235 0.25 -22.73 -20.59
C LEU A 235 0.17 -22.25 -22.05
N GLU A 236 0.86 -22.89 -23.01
CA GLU A 236 0.83 -22.50 -24.43
C GLU A 236 -0.55 -22.74 -25.10
N GLY A 237 -1.40 -23.60 -24.52
CA GLY A 237 -2.74 -23.90 -25.04
C GLY A 237 -3.87 -23.05 -24.46
N MET A 238 -3.62 -22.30 -23.38
CA MET A 238 -4.60 -21.42 -22.76
C MET A 238 -4.41 -20.01 -23.30
N GLY A 239 -5.08 -19.72 -24.42
CA GLY A 239 -4.98 -18.46 -25.14
C GLY A 239 -4.98 -17.24 -24.19
N MET A 240 -3.84 -16.56 -24.14
CA MET A 240 -3.66 -15.40 -23.28
C MET A 240 -4.59 -14.25 -23.71
N PRO A 241 -5.12 -13.45 -22.76
CA PRO A 241 -5.89 -12.27 -23.10
C PRO A 241 -5.04 -11.28 -23.93
N PRO A 242 -5.63 -10.58 -24.92
CA PRO A 242 -4.88 -9.69 -25.79
C PRO A 242 -4.11 -8.62 -25.00
N GLY A 243 -2.79 -8.56 -25.16
CA GLY A 243 -1.93 -7.49 -24.62
C GLY A 243 -1.01 -7.89 -23.47
N MET A 244 -1.10 -9.11 -22.94
CA MET A 244 -0.15 -9.59 -21.91
C MET A 244 1.05 -10.25 -22.61
N LYS A 245 2.26 -9.69 -22.49
CA LYS A 245 3.51 -10.36 -22.88
C LYS A 245 4.17 -10.95 -21.63
N LEU A 246 4.68 -12.18 -21.76
CA LEU A 246 5.47 -12.82 -20.71
C LEU A 246 6.81 -12.07 -20.52
N PRO A 247 7.30 -11.91 -19.28
CA PRO A 247 8.64 -11.38 -19.07
C PRO A 247 9.67 -12.40 -19.57
N GLY A 248 10.44 -12.02 -20.59
CA GLY A 248 11.50 -12.85 -21.19
C GLY A 248 11.43 -13.07 -22.70
N GLN A 249 10.54 -12.39 -23.42
CA GLN A 249 10.63 -12.23 -24.89
C GLN A 249 10.93 -10.79 -25.29
#